data_AF-A0A1K1NL09-F1
#
_entry.id   AF-A0A1K1NL09-F1
#
_cell.length_a   1.000
_cell.length_b   1.000
_cell.length_c   1.000
_cell.angle_alpha   90.00
_cell.angle_beta   90.00
_cell.angle_gamma   90.00
#
_symmetry.space_group_name_H-M   'P 1'
#
loop_
_entity.id
_entity.type
_entity.pdbx_description
1 polymer ?
#
loop_
_entity_poly.entity_id
_entity_poly.type
_entity_poly.pdbx_seq_one_letter_code
_entity_poly.pdbx_strand_id
1 'polypeptide(L)'
;MNCDDSLVVANCLLVLCNRLTMMIGRQIERQLEVFKVEGGFTEGLTAERLAYRKQQSVSADAPVCPLCGKPMIKRVAKKGINSGKEFWSCSDYPQCNGTRRI
;
A
#
# COMPACT_ATOMS: atom_id res chain seq x y z
N MET A 1 55.02 16.80 8.50
CA MET A 1 53.80 16.05 8.86
C MET A 1 54.27 14.77 9.52
N ASN A 2 54.11 14.64 10.84
CA ASN A 2 54.66 13.50 11.58
C ASN A 2 53.88 12.23 11.21
N CYS A 3 54.61 11.12 11.07
CA CYS A 3 54.03 9.81 10.76
C CYS A 3 53.00 9.39 11.83
N ASP A 4 53.28 9.71 13.10
CA ASP A 4 52.41 9.39 14.24
C ASP A 4 51.06 10.12 14.18
N ASP A 5 51.03 11.39 13.78
CA ASP A 5 49.77 12.13 13.57
C ASP A 5 48.93 11.48 12.47
N SER A 6 49.59 10.96 11.43
CA SER A 6 48.92 10.31 10.29
C SER A 6 48.32 8.95 10.69
N LEU A 7 48.99 8.21 11.59
CA LEU A 7 48.48 6.95 12.16
C LEU A 7 47.29 7.19 13.09
N VAL A 8 47.34 8.23 13.93
CA VAL A 8 46.22 8.61 14.81
C VAL A 8 45.00 8.98 13.98
N VAL A 9 45.18 9.81 12.95
CA VAL A 9 44.10 10.20 12.03
C VAL A 9 43.51 8.97 11.33
N ALA A 10 44.35 8.05 10.82
CA ALA A 10 43.88 6.83 10.17
C ALA A 10 43.03 5.95 11.12
N ASN A 11 43.48 5.77 12.36
CA ASN A 11 42.73 5.01 13.36
C ASN A 11 41.40 5.68 13.73
N CYS A 12 41.38 7.01 13.88
CA CYS A 12 40.14 7.76 14.08
C CYS A 12 39.15 7.56 12.93
N LEU A 13 39.63 7.61 11.68
CA LEU A 13 38.78 7.38 10.50
C LEU A 13 38.20 5.96 10.49
N LEU A 14 38.98 4.93 10.84
CA LEU A 14 38.48 3.55 10.93
C LEU A 14 37.36 3.42 11.96
N VAL A 15 37.52 4.03 13.14
CA VAL A 15 36.47 4.02 14.19
C VAL A 15 35.22 4.74 13.72
N LEU A 16 35.37 5.90 13.06
CA LEU A 16 34.24 6.66 12.54
C LEU A 16 33.50 5.89 11.44
N CYS A 17 34.22 5.29 10.49
CA CYS A 17 33.62 4.45 9.44
C CYS A 17 32.82 3.30 10.05
N ASN A 18 33.40 2.57 11.02
CA ASN A 18 32.70 1.47 11.69
C ASN A 18 31.43 1.95 12.42
N ARG A 19 31.49 3.10 13.10
CA ARG A 19 30.31 3.70 13.75
C ARG A 19 29.24 4.09 12.73
N LEU A 20 29.63 4.69 11.60
CA LEU A 20 28.70 5.06 10.53
C LEU A 20 28.02 3.83 9.94
N THR A 21 28.77 2.76 9.65
CA THR A 21 28.21 1.50 9.15
C THR A 21 27.20 0.91 10.14
N MET A 22 27.49 0.94 11.45
CA MET A 22 26.56 0.48 12.48
C MET A 22 25.31 1.35 12.58
N MET A 23 25.45 2.67 12.49
CA MET A 23 24.31 3.59 12.55
C MET A 23 23.39 3.42 11.33
N ILE A 24 23.95 3.35 10.12
CA ILE A 24 23.20 3.14 8.89
C ILE A 24 22.51 1.77 8.92
N GLY A 25 23.20 0.72 9.36
CA GLY A 25 22.61 -0.62 9.50
C GLY A 25 21.39 -0.62 10.41
N ARG A 26 21.49 -0.02 11.60
CA ARG A 26 20.35 0.12 12.52
C ARG A 26 19.21 0.96 11.96
N GLN A 27 19.51 2.00 11.20
CA GLN A 27 18.48 2.81 10.55
C GLN A 27 17.69 2.00 9.52
N ILE A 28 18.39 1.22 8.70
CA ILE A 28 17.77 0.35 7.70
C ILE A 28 16.89 -0.70 8.38
N GLU A 29 17.40 -1.40 9.41
CA GLU A 29 16.62 -2.38 10.16
C GLU A 29 15.33 -1.78 10.74
N ARG A 30 15.43 -0.60 11.36
CA ARG A 30 14.25 0.09 11.91
C ARG A 30 13.24 0.48 10.83
N GLN A 31 13.71 0.98 9.69
CA GLN A 31 12.82 1.32 8.57
C GLN A 31 12.13 0.07 8.00
N LEU A 32 12.85 -1.05 7.91
CA LEU A 32 12.31 -2.32 7.43
C LEU A 32 11.28 -2.92 8.40
N GLU A 33 11.45 -2.78 9.71
CA GLU A 33 10.45 -3.24 10.68
C GLU A 33 9.12 -2.48 10.53
N VAL A 34 9.16 -1.16 10.36
CA VAL A 34 7.94 -0.37 10.08
C VAL A 34 7.32 -0.80 8.76
N PHE A 35 8.13 -0.98 7.71
CA PHE A 35 7.66 -1.43 6.40
C PHE A 35 6.98 -2.81 6.44
N LYS A 36 7.49 -3.75 7.25
CA LYS A 36 6.88 -5.08 7.43
C LYS A 36 5.47 -4.99 8.05
N VAL A 37 5.25 -4.05 8.97
CA VAL A 37 3.99 -3.93 9.71
C VAL A 37 2.96 -3.08 8.95
N GLU A 38 3.37 -1.92 8.43
CA GLU A 38 2.46 -0.99 7.73
C GLU A 38 2.17 -1.43 6.29
N GLY A 39 3.03 -2.28 5.72
CA GLY A 39 2.93 -2.73 4.34
C GLY A 39 3.69 -1.86 3.37
N GLY A 40 3.86 -2.38 2.15
CA GLY A 40 4.59 -1.70 1.10
C GLY A 40 3.82 -0.57 0.42
N PHE A 41 4.52 0.21 -0.41
CA PHE A 41 3.91 1.29 -1.21
C PHE A 41 2.75 0.80 -2.09
N THR A 42 2.87 -0.40 -2.67
CA THR A 42 1.84 -1.00 -3.52
C THR A 42 0.57 -1.33 -2.75
N GLU A 43 0.70 -1.82 -1.52
CA GLU A 43 -0.41 -2.16 -0.63
C GLU A 43 -1.11 -0.90 -0.16
N GLY A 44 -0.35 0.11 0.29
CA GLY A 44 -0.89 1.42 0.67
C GLY A 44 -1.66 2.10 -0.45
N LEU A 45 -1.09 2.16 -1.68
CA LEU A 45 -1.79 2.72 -2.85
C LEU A 45 -3.04 1.90 -3.23
N THR A 46 -3.03 0.60 -3.00
CA THR A 46 -4.20 -0.25 -3.26
C THR A 46 -5.31 0.02 -2.25
N ALA A 47 -4.97 0.16 -0.97
CA ALA A 47 -5.90 0.53 0.09
C ALA A 47 -6.56 1.89 -0.20
N GLU A 48 -5.77 2.89 -0.57
CA GLU A 48 -6.26 4.23 -0.90
C GLU A 48 -7.22 4.21 -2.10
N ARG A 49 -6.88 3.49 -3.17
CA ARG A 49 -7.75 3.31 -4.34
C ARG A 49 -9.09 2.66 -3.97
N LEU A 50 -9.09 1.69 -3.07
CA LEU A 50 -10.31 1.03 -2.61
C LEU A 50 -11.17 1.99 -1.78
N ALA A 51 -10.56 2.78 -0.90
CA ALA A 51 -11.25 3.80 -0.11
C ALA A 51 -11.92 4.87 -1.00
N TYR A 52 -11.18 5.41 -1.98
CA TYR A 52 -11.72 6.37 -2.94
C TYR A 52 -12.91 5.79 -3.74
N ARG A 53 -12.80 4.55 -4.23
CA ARG A 53 -13.90 3.87 -4.94
C ARG A 53 -15.12 3.68 -4.06
N LYS A 54 -14.93 3.39 -2.77
CA LYS A 54 -16.03 3.26 -1.81
C LYS A 54 -16.74 4.60 -1.59
N GLN A 55 -16.01 5.71 -1.53
CA GLN A 55 -16.60 7.05 -1.45
C GLN A 55 -17.41 7.40 -2.72
N GLN A 56 -16.92 7.03 -3.91
CA GLN A 56 -17.63 7.27 -5.16
C GLN A 56 -18.97 6.49 -5.28
N SER A 57 -19.19 5.46 -4.46
CA SER A 57 -20.40 4.62 -4.49
C SER A 57 -21.68 5.32 -4.02
N VAL A 58 -21.57 6.52 -3.44
CA VAL A 58 -22.69 7.32 -2.93
C VAL A 58 -23.25 8.24 -4.03
N SER A 59 -23.36 7.74 -5.26
CA SER A 59 -24.11 8.42 -6.32
C SER A 59 -25.61 8.21 -6.10
N ALA A 60 -26.43 9.25 -6.34
CA ALA A 60 -27.86 9.28 -6.04
C ALA A 60 -28.69 8.16 -6.67
N ASP A 61 -28.23 7.55 -7.77
CA ASP A 61 -28.96 6.52 -8.53
C ASP A 61 -28.48 5.08 -8.26
N ALA A 62 -27.55 4.87 -7.32
CA ALA A 62 -27.03 3.54 -7.03
C ALA A 62 -28.04 2.68 -6.24
N PRO A 63 -28.42 1.48 -6.72
CA PRO A 63 -29.27 0.59 -5.96
C PRO A 63 -28.54 0.06 -4.71
N VAL A 64 -29.33 -0.36 -3.71
CA VAL A 64 -28.81 -1.04 -2.52
C VAL A 64 -28.49 -2.51 -2.83
N CYS A 65 -27.48 -3.04 -2.16
CA CYS A 65 -27.07 -4.43 -2.28
C CYS A 65 -28.11 -5.36 -1.62
N PRO A 66 -28.59 -6.41 -2.31
CA PRO A 66 -29.58 -7.33 -1.74
C PRO A 66 -29.04 -8.20 -0.59
N LEU A 67 -27.72 -8.31 -0.43
CA LEU A 67 -27.10 -9.15 0.61
C LEU A 67 -26.80 -8.40 1.91
N CYS A 68 -26.45 -7.11 1.83
CA CYS A 68 -25.98 -6.35 2.99
C CYS A 68 -26.53 -4.92 3.09
N GLY A 69 -27.39 -4.50 2.15
CA GLY A 69 -28.01 -3.16 2.14
C GLY A 69 -27.10 -1.99 1.78
N LYS A 70 -25.78 -2.18 1.66
CA LYS A 70 -24.82 -1.13 1.28
C LYS A 70 -25.02 -0.67 -0.17
N PRO A 71 -24.66 0.58 -0.54
CA PRO A 71 -24.79 1.06 -1.91
C PRO A 71 -23.94 0.23 -2.88
N MET A 72 -24.38 0.14 -4.14
CA MET A 72 -23.67 -0.58 -5.19
C MET A 72 -22.90 0.37 -6.12
N ILE A 73 -21.84 -0.15 -6.76
CA ILE A 73 -21.01 0.56 -7.73
C ILE A 73 -21.16 -0.13 -9.08
N LYS A 74 -21.27 0.67 -10.14
CA LYS A 74 -21.25 0.19 -11.52
C LYS A 74 -19.84 -0.28 -11.90
N ARG A 75 -19.70 -1.52 -12.35
CA ARG A 75 -18.44 -2.12 -12.81
C ARG A 75 -18.62 -2.74 -14.19
N VAL A 76 -17.57 -2.75 -14.98
CA VAL A 76 -17.54 -3.45 -16.28
C VAL A 76 -16.89 -4.82 -16.07
N ALA A 77 -17.55 -5.87 -16.55
CA ALA A 77 -16.98 -7.20 -16.55
C ALA A 77 -15.76 -7.25 -17.49
N LYS A 78 -14.60 -7.68 -16.97
CA LYS A 78 -13.33 -7.65 -17.72
C LYS A 78 -13.02 -8.93 -18.49
N LYS A 79 -13.66 -10.04 -18.15
CA LYS A 79 -13.34 -11.39 -18.68
C LYS A 79 -14.61 -12.23 -18.83
N GLY A 80 -14.55 -13.24 -19.69
CA GLY A 80 -15.62 -14.21 -19.92
C GLY A 80 -16.70 -13.74 -20.89
N ILE A 81 -17.80 -14.48 -20.96
CA ILE A 81 -18.90 -14.26 -21.93
C ILE A 81 -19.60 -12.90 -21.78
N ASN A 82 -19.48 -12.28 -20.61
CA ASN A 82 -20.07 -10.98 -20.31
C ASN A 82 -19.05 -9.84 -20.36
N SER A 83 -17.84 -10.08 -20.90
CA SER A 83 -16.81 -9.05 -21.03
C SER A 83 -17.36 -7.81 -21.75
N GLY A 84 -17.08 -6.63 -21.20
CA GLY A 84 -17.56 -5.34 -21.70
C GLY A 84 -18.95 -4.93 -21.19
N LYS A 85 -19.73 -5.82 -20.57
CA LYS A 85 -21.04 -5.48 -20.01
C LYS A 85 -20.90 -4.86 -18.62
N GLU A 86 -21.73 -3.86 -18.34
CA GLU A 86 -21.83 -3.23 -17.02
C GLU A 86 -22.70 -4.06 -16.08
N PHE A 87 -22.36 -4.06 -14.79
CA PHE A 87 -23.18 -4.61 -13.73
C PHE A 87 -22.99 -3.83 -12.43
N TRP A 88 -23.96 -3.93 -11.53
CA TRP A 88 -23.85 -3.41 -10.17
C TRP A 88 -23.10 -4.41 -9.29
N SER A 89 -22.09 -3.95 -8.56
CA SER A 89 -21.34 -4.72 -7.57
C SER A 89 -21.40 -4.03 -6.22
N CYS A 90 -21.47 -4.80 -5.13
CA CYS A 90 -21.47 -4.21 -3.79
C CYS A 90 -20.21 -3.33 -3.57
N SER A 91 -20.40 -2.14 -2.99
CA SER A 91 -19.31 -1.23 -2.61
C SER A 91 -18.33 -1.85 -1.62
N ASP A 92 -18.76 -2.87 -0.89
CA ASP A 92 -17.98 -3.54 0.17
C ASP A 92 -17.28 -4.82 -0.30
N TYR A 93 -17.26 -5.10 -1.61
CA TYR A 93 -16.44 -6.18 -2.17
C TYR A 93 -14.95 -5.96 -1.81
N PRO A 94 -14.21 -6.97 -1.31
CA PRO A 94 -14.52 -8.41 -1.32
C PRO A 94 -15.29 -8.95 -0.10
N GLN A 95 -15.60 -8.14 0.90
CA GLN A 95 -16.34 -8.59 2.09
C GLN A 95 -17.80 -8.95 1.78
N CYS A 96 -18.35 -8.38 0.69
CA CYS A 96 -19.64 -8.74 0.16
C CYS A 96 -19.58 -8.98 -1.36
N ASN A 97 -20.04 -10.15 -1.81
CA ASN A 97 -20.06 -10.55 -3.22
C ASN A 97 -21.39 -10.27 -3.92
N GLY A 98 -22.23 -9.40 -3.36
CA GLY A 98 -23.52 -9.05 -3.96
C GLY A 98 -23.35 -8.39 -5.31
N THR A 99 -24.05 -8.91 -6.33
CA THR A 99 -24.07 -8.35 -7.68
C THR A 99 -25.49 -8.26 -8.21
N ARG A 100 -25.74 -7.33 -9.13
CA ARG A 100 -27.02 -7.15 -9.81
C ARG A 100 -26.77 -6.73 -11.25
N ARG A 101 -27.60 -7.19 -12.18
CA ARG A 101 -27.51 -6.77 -13.58
C ARG A 101 -27.99 -5.32 -13.71
N ILE A 102 -27.33 -4.56 -14.56
CA ILE A 102 -27.80 -3.25 -15.04
C ILE A 102 -28.82 -3.51 -16.16
#